data_AF-V5ASA8-F1
#
_entry.id   AF-V5ASA8-F1
#
_cell.length_a   1.000
_cell.length_b   1.000
_cell.length_c   1.000
_cell.angle_alpha   90.00
_cell.angle_beta   90.00
_cell.angle_gamma   90.00
#
_symmetry.space_group_name_H-M   'P 1'
#
loop_
_entity.id
_entity.type
_entity.pdbx_description
1 polymer ?
#
loop_
_entity_poly.entity_id
_entity_poly.type
_entity_poly.pdbx_seq_one_letter_code
_entity_poly.pdbx_strand_id
1 'polypeptide(L)'
;MTRWDGITQSTAKIIVVGATNRPKYIDEAIRRRLPLQIEVPTPDETGRRKILGILLENDLENNLRKKEIIEFVAKNTRDYTGSDLTELCKAAALMPVKEMGDNGILPPLELRHFTMALTRVRPSLML
;
A
#
# COMPACT_ATOMS: atom_id res chain seq x y z
N MET A 1 -25.37 20.20 -9.15
CA MET A 1 -24.72 20.18 -10.49
C MET A 1 -24.27 21.56 -10.95
N THR A 2 -24.98 22.64 -10.59
CA THR A 2 -24.70 24.05 -10.98
C THR A 2 -23.26 24.55 -10.76
N ARG A 3 -22.52 23.98 -9.80
CA ARG A 3 -21.13 24.39 -9.51
C ARG A 3 -20.10 23.80 -10.49
N TRP A 4 -20.40 22.67 -11.14
CA TRP A 4 -19.48 22.04 -12.10
C TRP A 4 -19.50 22.77 -13.45
N ASP A 5 -20.66 23.29 -13.85
CA ASP A 5 -20.79 24.06 -15.09
C ASP A 5 -20.17 25.47 -14.97
N GLY A 6 -19.96 25.97 -13.74
CA GLY A 6 -19.23 27.22 -13.48
C GLY A 6 -17.71 27.10 -13.53
N ILE A 7 -17.17 25.88 -13.58
CA ILE A 7 -15.72 25.62 -13.65
C ILE A 7 -15.14 26.10 -15.00
N THR A 8 -15.93 26.04 -16.07
CA THR A 8 -15.51 26.46 -17.43
C THR A 8 -15.45 27.98 -17.60
N GLN A 9 -16.04 28.76 -16.69
CA GLN A 9 -16.10 30.23 -16.75
C GLN A 9 -14.99 30.92 -15.94
N SER A 10 -14.16 30.17 -15.22
CA SER A 10 -13.03 30.72 -14.46
C SER A 10 -11.74 30.73 -15.29
N THR A 11 -10.83 31.68 -15.02
CA THR A 11 -9.48 31.70 -15.62
C THR A 11 -8.59 30.55 -15.13
N ALA A 12 -9.05 29.79 -14.13
CA ALA A 12 -8.31 28.68 -13.55
C ALA A 12 -8.61 27.35 -14.26
N LYS A 13 -7.56 26.60 -14.59
CA LYS A 13 -7.67 25.23 -15.07
C LYS A 13 -7.89 24.31 -13.86
N ILE A 14 -9.08 23.71 -13.77
CA ILE A 14 -9.46 22.81 -12.66
C ILE A 14 -9.48 21.37 -13.17
N ILE A 15 -8.90 20.45 -12.39
CA ILE A 15 -8.99 19.00 -12.60
C ILE A 15 -9.77 18.41 -11.42
N VAL A 16 -10.74 17.56 -11.72
CA VAL A 16 -11.54 16.84 -10.72
C VAL A 16 -11.13 15.37 -10.73
N VAL A 17 -10.68 14.85 -9.58
CA VAL A 17 -10.33 13.44 -9.39
C VAL A 17 -11.32 12.82 -8.40
N GLY A 18 -12.03 11.78 -8.84
CA GLY A 18 -12.91 10.99 -7.97
C GLY A 18 -12.27 9.64 -7.62
N ALA A 19 -12.42 9.22 -6.36
CA ALA A 19 -12.00 7.89 -5.90
C ALA A 19 -13.19 7.18 -5.25
N THR A 20 -13.47 5.94 -5.66
CA THR A 20 -14.58 5.13 -5.13
C THR A 20 -14.25 3.65 -5.21
N ASN A 21 -14.70 2.88 -4.21
CA ASN A 21 -14.70 1.42 -4.25
C ASN A 21 -16.07 0.86 -4.72
N ARG A 22 -17.02 1.74 -5.06
CA ARG A 22 -18.41 1.41 -5.38
C ARG A 22 -18.91 2.15 -6.63
N PRO A 23 -18.25 2.00 -7.81
CA PRO A 23 -18.58 2.78 -9.00
C PRO A 23 -19.99 2.53 -9.55
N LYS A 24 -20.58 1.36 -9.24
CA LYS A 24 -21.96 1.00 -9.62
C LYS A 24 -23.03 1.80 -8.87
N TYR A 25 -22.69 2.37 -7.72
CA TYR A 25 -23.61 3.17 -6.90
C TYR A 25 -23.53 4.67 -7.21
N ILE A 26 -22.68 5.07 -8.14
CA ILE A 26 -22.56 6.47 -8.57
C ILE A 26 -23.60 6.72 -9.66
N ASP A 27 -24.38 7.78 -9.46
CA ASP A 27 -25.35 8.29 -10.41
C ASP A 27 -24.74 8.53 -11.80
N GLU A 28 -25.51 8.19 -12.84
CA GLU A 28 -25.06 8.26 -14.23
C GLU A 28 -24.67 9.68 -14.65
N ALA A 29 -25.36 10.71 -14.16
CA ALA A 29 -25.09 12.10 -14.53
C ALA A 29 -23.75 12.61 -13.96
N ILE A 30 -23.29 12.04 -12.85
CA ILE A 30 -21.94 12.27 -12.31
C ILE A 30 -20.92 11.47 -13.11
N ARG A 31 -21.18 10.19 -13.39
CA ARG A 31 -20.28 9.33 -14.18
C ARG A 31 -19.98 9.91 -15.56
N ARG A 32 -20.98 10.48 -16.25
CA ARG A 32 -20.79 11.13 -17.56
C ARG A 32 -19.87 12.36 -17.51
N ARG A 33 -19.72 13.02 -16.36
CA ARG A 33 -18.77 14.14 -16.16
C ARG A 33 -17.37 13.68 -15.76
N LEU A 34 -17.17 12.39 -15.49
CA LEU A 34 -15.89 11.75 -15.24
C LEU A 34 -15.61 10.74 -16.36
N PRO A 35 -15.26 11.21 -17.58
CA PRO A 35 -15.11 10.33 -18.74
C PRO A 35 -13.92 9.39 -18.62
N LEU A 36 -12.83 9.81 -17.96
CA LEU A 36 -11.69 8.95 -17.66
C LEU A 36 -12.00 8.15 -16.39
N GLN A 37 -12.24 6.85 -16.55
CA GLN A 37 -12.46 5.90 -15.46
C GLN A 37 -11.34 4.87 -15.51
N ILE A 38 -10.53 4.84 -14.45
CA ILE A 38 -9.39 3.92 -14.33
C ILE A 38 -9.71 2.96 -13.19
N GLU A 39 -9.73 1.66 -13.50
CA GLU A 39 -9.81 0.62 -12.48
C GLU A 39 -8.41 0.39 -11.88
N VAL A 40 -8.33 0.36 -10.56
CA VAL A 40 -7.08 0.14 -9.83
C VAL A 40 -7.12 -1.27 -9.26
N PRO A 41 -6.44 -2.25 -9.89
CA PRO A 41 -6.40 -3.62 -9.38
C PRO A 41 -5.49 -3.73 -8.16
N THR A 42 -5.58 -4.86 -7.47
CA THR A 42 -4.58 -5.26 -6.48
C THR A 42 -3.20 -5.39 -7.13
N PRO A 43 -2.11 -5.04 -6.42
CA PRO A 43 -0.77 -5.09 -6.99
C PRO A 43 -0.35 -6.53 -7.33
N ASP A 44 0.23 -6.70 -8.51
CA ASP A 44 0.93 -7.91 -8.90
C ASP A 44 2.26 -8.05 -8.12
N GLU A 45 2.98 -9.16 -8.29
CA GLU A 45 4.25 -9.37 -7.56
C GLU A 45 5.26 -8.25 -7.81
N THR A 46 5.32 -7.71 -9.02
CA THR A 46 6.22 -6.59 -9.35
C THR A 46 5.78 -5.30 -8.65
N GLY A 47 4.48 -4.99 -8.63
CA GLY A 47 3.91 -3.89 -7.87
C GLY A 47 4.18 -4.02 -6.37
N ARG A 48 3.99 -5.22 -5.81
CA ARG A 48 4.28 -5.49 -4.39
C ARG A 48 5.77 -5.26 -4.08
N ARG A 49 6.69 -5.73 -4.93
CA ARG A 49 8.14 -5.45 -4.78
C ARG A 49 8.44 -3.95 -4.75
N LYS A 50 7.82 -3.15 -5.62
CA LYS A 50 7.98 -1.68 -5.63
C LYS A 50 7.45 -1.03 -4.36
N ILE A 51 6.24 -1.42 -3.93
CA ILE A 51 5.62 -0.91 -2.71
C ILE A 51 6.52 -1.23 -1.50
N LEU A 52 6.96 -2.48 -1.37
CA LEU A 52 7.86 -2.93 -0.29
C LEU A 52 9.20 -2.20 -0.31
N GLY A 53 9.75 -1.92 -1.49
CA GLY A 53 10.98 -1.14 -1.65
C GLY A 53 10.88 0.26 -1.06
N ILE A 54 9.71 0.90 -1.18
CA ILE A 54 9.42 2.22 -0.60
C ILE A 54 9.15 2.08 0.90
N LEU A 55 8.28 1.15 1.31
CA LEU A 55 7.87 0.98 2.71
C LEU A 55 9.04 0.61 3.63
N LEU A 56 9.99 -0.18 3.14
CA LEU A 56 11.12 -0.71 3.91
C LEU A 56 12.43 0.03 3.59
N GLU A 57 12.37 1.17 2.90
CA GLU A 57 13.57 1.87 2.45
C GLU A 57 14.51 2.21 3.60
N ASN A 58 13.96 2.84 4.64
CA ASN A 58 14.67 3.27 5.85
C ASN A 58 14.96 2.10 6.79
N ASP A 59 13.98 1.21 7.02
CA ASP A 59 14.11 0.08 7.95
C ASP A 59 15.20 -0.92 7.52
N LEU A 60 15.49 -1.00 6.22
CA LEU A 60 16.46 -1.92 5.63
C LEU A 60 17.66 -1.22 4.98
N GLU A 61 17.87 0.08 5.20
CA GLU A 61 18.92 0.87 4.52
C GLU A 61 20.29 0.19 4.59
N ASN A 62 20.68 -0.28 5.78
CA ASN A 62 21.96 -0.94 6.05
C ASN A 62 21.87 -2.48 6.10
N ASN A 63 20.75 -3.06 5.66
CA ASN A 63 20.54 -4.50 5.73
C ASN A 63 21.04 -5.20 4.46
N LEU A 64 22.08 -6.04 4.60
CA LEU A 64 22.66 -6.81 3.49
C LEU A 64 21.66 -7.75 2.79
N ARG A 65 20.59 -8.14 3.48
CA ARG A 65 19.52 -9.00 2.97
C ARG A 65 18.28 -8.23 2.50
N LYS A 66 18.36 -6.89 2.35
CA LYS A 66 17.24 -6.05 1.90
C LYS A 66 16.52 -6.62 0.67
N LYS A 67 17.28 -7.02 -0.36
CA LYS A 67 16.73 -7.58 -1.60
C LYS A 67 16.04 -8.94 -1.37
N GLU A 68 16.68 -9.83 -0.60
CA GLU A 68 16.13 -11.15 -0.25
C GLU A 68 14.80 -11.02 0.50
N ILE A 69 14.75 -10.12 1.49
CA ILE A 69 13.54 -9.84 2.28
C ILE A 69 12.42 -9.32 1.38
N ILE A 70 12.69 -8.31 0.54
CA ILE A 70 11.67 -7.73 -0.36
C ILE A 70 11.13 -8.80 -1.33
N GLU A 71 12.01 -9.61 -1.93
CA GLU A 71 11.60 -10.68 -2.85
C GLU A 71 10.78 -11.76 -2.13
N PHE A 72 11.18 -12.16 -0.92
CA PHE A 72 10.44 -13.12 -0.10
C PHE A 72 9.04 -12.61 0.22
N VAL A 73 8.92 -11.38 0.73
CA VAL A 73 7.62 -10.82 1.12
C VAL A 73 6.72 -10.65 -0.10
N ALA A 74 7.23 -10.15 -1.23
CA ALA A 74 6.43 -9.99 -2.45
C ALA A 74 5.84 -11.30 -2.97
N LYS A 75 6.59 -12.41 -2.90
CA LYS A 75 6.13 -13.75 -3.30
C LYS A 75 5.07 -14.32 -2.37
N ASN A 76 5.15 -14.02 -1.07
CA ASN A 76 4.26 -14.58 -0.04
C ASN A 76 3.04 -13.71 0.30
N THR A 77 2.84 -12.60 -0.42
CA THR A 77 1.76 -11.63 -0.18
C THR A 77 0.80 -11.55 -1.36
N ARG A 78 0.50 -12.69 -1.99
CA ARG A 78 -0.52 -12.76 -3.04
C ARG A 78 -1.85 -12.20 -2.52
N ASP A 79 -2.52 -11.40 -3.35
CA ASP A 79 -3.81 -10.75 -3.08
C ASP A 79 -3.80 -9.67 -1.98
N TYR A 80 -2.62 -9.30 -1.48
CA TYR A 80 -2.49 -8.17 -0.54
C TYR A 80 -2.68 -6.84 -1.27
N THR A 81 -3.42 -5.94 -0.63
CA THR A 81 -3.48 -4.53 -1.00
C THR A 81 -2.25 -3.76 -0.51
N GLY A 82 -2.07 -2.52 -0.96
CA GLY A 82 -1.04 -1.64 -0.40
C GLY A 82 -1.19 -1.38 1.11
N SER A 83 -2.43 -1.39 1.60
CA SER A 83 -2.71 -1.27 3.04
C SER A 83 -2.26 -2.52 3.80
N ASP A 84 -2.57 -3.71 3.28
CA ASP A 84 -2.17 -4.98 3.92
C ASP A 84 -0.65 -5.10 3.99
N LEU A 85 0.07 -4.70 2.92
CA LEU A 85 1.54 -4.68 2.91
C LEU A 85 2.09 -3.71 3.96
N THR A 86 1.47 -2.54 4.10
CA THR A 86 1.85 -1.55 5.11
C THR A 86 1.67 -2.10 6.52
N GLU A 87 0.54 -2.74 6.78
CA GLU A 87 0.26 -3.37 8.08
C GLU A 87 1.23 -4.53 8.38
N LEU A 88 1.52 -5.36 7.37
CA LEU A 88 2.52 -6.43 7.47
C LEU A 88 3.91 -5.88 7.83
N CYS A 89 4.38 -4.84 7.13
CA CYS A 89 5.67 -4.19 7.41
C CYS A 89 5.71 -3.63 8.83
N LYS A 90 4.65 -2.94 9.27
CA LYS A 90 4.56 -2.42 10.65
C LYS A 90 4.59 -3.55 11.68
N ALA A 91 3.85 -4.63 11.44
CA ALA A 91 3.82 -5.78 12.34
C ALA A 91 5.19 -6.46 12.45
N ALA A 92 5.95 -6.55 11.35
CA ALA A 92 7.31 -7.07 11.34
C ALA A 92 8.30 -6.13 12.05
N ALA A 93 8.23 -4.82 11.78
CA ALA A 93 9.12 -3.80 12.37
C ALA A 93 8.97 -3.67 13.90
N LEU A 94 7.80 -4.02 14.46
CA LEU A 94 7.59 -4.04 15.91
C LEU A 94 8.25 -5.23 16.61
N MET A 95 8.69 -6.26 15.90
CA MET A 95 9.29 -7.45 16.53
C MET A 95 10.70 -7.17 17.08
N PRO A 96 11.64 -6.56 16.32
CA PRO A 96 12.92 -6.15 16.88
C PRO A 96 12.79 -5.26 18.12
N VAL A 97 11.78 -4.38 18.16
CA VAL A 97 11.51 -3.51 19.32
C VAL A 97 11.18 -4.32 20.57
N LYS A 98 10.52 -5.48 20.42
CA LYS A 98 10.22 -6.40 21.53
C LYS A 98 11.42 -7.26 21.93
N GLU A 99 12.38 -7.45 21.03
CA GLU A 99 13.63 -8.18 21.26
C GLU A 99 14.73 -7.26 21.85
N MET A 100 14.51 -5.95 21.84
CA MET A 100 15.43 -4.97 22.41
C MET A 100 15.56 -5.20 23.91
N GLY A 101 16.77 -5.53 24.35
CA GLY A 101 17.10 -5.66 25.76
C GLY A 101 17.40 -4.32 26.43
N ASP A 102 17.87 -4.37 27.67
CA ASP A 102 18.16 -3.19 28.49
C ASP A 102 19.27 -2.28 27.93
N ASN A 103 20.06 -2.78 26.97
CA ASN A 103 21.10 -2.03 26.30
C ASN A 103 20.57 -0.98 25.30
N GLY A 104 19.27 -0.99 24.99
CA GLY A 104 18.63 -0.03 24.08
C GLY A 104 19.07 -0.15 22.61
N ILE A 105 19.75 -1.25 22.25
CA ILE A 105 20.20 -1.49 20.88
C ILE A 105 19.08 -2.21 20.14
N LEU A 106 18.53 -1.57 19.11
CA LEU A 106 17.52 -2.16 18.25
C LEU A 106 18.15 -3.27 17.39
N PRO A 107 17.71 -4.53 17.51
CA PRO A 107 18.15 -5.60 16.61
C PRO A 107 17.76 -5.32 15.16
N PRO A 108 18.49 -5.84 14.17
CA PRO A 108 18.15 -5.64 12.76
C PRO A 108 16.80 -6.29 12.41
N LEU A 109 16.07 -5.68 11.47
CA LEU A 109 14.86 -6.27 10.91
C LEU A 109 15.22 -7.45 9.99
N GLU A 110 14.88 -8.66 10.40
CA GLU A 110 15.20 -9.90 9.69
C GLU A 110 13.99 -10.57 9.03
N LEU A 111 14.26 -11.52 8.12
CA LEU A 111 13.24 -12.32 7.44
C LEU A 111 12.29 -13.05 8.41
N ARG A 112 12.79 -13.52 9.57
CA ARG A 112 11.97 -14.18 10.60
C ARG A 112 10.81 -13.31 11.08
N HIS A 113 11.01 -12.00 11.18
CA HIS A 113 9.96 -11.08 11.63
C HIS A 113 8.82 -10.98 10.60
N PHE A 114 9.15 -11.01 9.31
CA PHE A 114 8.15 -11.07 8.25
C PHE A 114 7.41 -12.41 8.21
N THR A 115 8.12 -13.53 8.39
CA THR A 115 7.48 -14.85 8.50
C THR A 115 6.46 -14.89 9.63
N MET A 116 6.81 -14.34 10.79
CA MET A 116 5.87 -14.22 11.91
C MET A 116 4.73 -13.25 11.61
N ALA A 117 4.99 -12.12 10.96
CA ALA A 117 3.95 -11.14 10.62
C ALA A 117 2.92 -11.72 9.65
N LEU A 118 3.35 -12.53 8.67
CA LEU A 118 2.49 -13.23 7.71
C LEU A 118 1.51 -14.23 8.35
N THR A 119 1.78 -14.69 9.58
CA THR A 119 0.83 -15.55 10.31
C THR A 119 -0.34 -14.76 10.89
N ARG A 120 -0.17 -13.45 11.09
CA ARG A 120 -1.13 -12.57 11.79
C ARG A 120 -1.86 -11.65 10.83
N VAL A 121 -1.16 -11.07 9.87
CA VAL A 121 -1.76 -10.21 8.84
C VAL A 121 -2.24 -11.12 7.71
N ARG A 122 -3.50 -10.96 7.31
CA ARG A 122 -4.14 -11.70 6.22
C ARG A 122 -4.59 -10.69 5.17
N PRO A 123 -4.71 -11.08 3.88
CA PRO A 123 -5.22 -10.18 2.86
C PRO A 123 -6.63 -9.71 3.24
N SER A 124 -6.88 -8.40 3.16
CA SER A 124 -8.19 -7.83 3.54
C SER A 124 -9.25 -8.03 2.47
N LEU A 125 -8.83 -8.16 1.21
CA LEU A 125 -9.70 -8.55 0.11
C LEU A 125 -9.74 -10.07 0.03
N MET A 126 -10.88 -10.66 0.38
CA MET A 126 -11.21 -12.02 -0.07
C MET A 126 -11.69 -11.88 -1.52
N LEU A 127 -10.83 -12.25 -2.47
CA LEU A 127 -11.26 -12.53 -3.85
C LEU A 127 -11.85 -13.94 -3.93
#